data_AF-A0AB39K8L8-F1
#
_entry.id   AF-A0AB39K8L8-F1
#
_cell.length_a   1.000
_cell.length_b   1.000
_cell.length_c   1.000
_cell.angle_alpha   90.00
_cell.angle_beta   90.00
_cell.angle_gamma   90.00
#
_symmetry.space_group_name_H-M   'P 1'
#
loop_
_entity.id
_entity.type
_entity.pdbx_description
1 polymer ?
#
loop_
_entity_poly.entity_id
_entity_poly.type
_entity_poly.pdbx_seq_one_letter_code
_entity_poly.pdbx_strand_id
1 'polypeptide(L)'
;MFEKLRSDMNPHQAYRIKKLQRQLDTAESYEEWKSFALKLDEETGAQEWKFDNSSPYFDAELISYRYTLLKRYRQQHRTLDLIYLLKEGLTYDIANIGHPMLFAATHVGTKKLIEDYIEEVSQSLAYIASSECIIFQRKEKIEFFENCEKAYGQPALMFSGGATLGLFHTGVCKALIEQDLMPKVLSGSSAGAIMTGMLGTSASEDVQNLLNGEQFFSDAFHFRKLRELIKGNGGIADVHYLKKFLIENLGDLTFEEAFKKSGLNINVAVAPYDATENPRIMNAIMTPNVLVWSAVLASCAVPVLFPPVRLTSKRYDGEHTPYMANTKWVDGSVRSDFPQERMARLYNLNYTIASQVNPHVVPFMQDDAHRFRKDVLSWPERILRRQGKVLSMGVMDFTRQRLGAISPVRRLLDHGYGVIGQRYYGDVNIIAKYGLKHYAYTLQNPRPHLFKRLQREGERATWPKISSIETHARIGKTIQHCLEVLRFEEKRQQSESYYAEA
;
A
#
# COMPACT_ATOMS: atom_id res chain seq x y z
N MET A 1 10.45 8.14 28.06
CA MET A 1 10.00 6.91 28.76
C MET A 1 11.06 5.81 28.65
N PHE A 2 11.47 5.39 27.45
CA PHE A 2 12.48 4.32 27.26
C PHE A 2 13.92 4.65 27.68
N GLU A 3 14.33 5.91 27.74
CA GLU A 3 15.67 6.28 28.25
C GLU A 3 15.82 6.07 29.77
N LYS A 4 14.74 6.23 30.55
CA LYS A 4 14.72 5.91 31.99
C LYS A 4 14.70 4.40 32.26
N LEU A 5 14.15 3.59 31.34
CA LEU A 5 14.19 2.12 31.43
C LEU A 5 15.57 1.55 31.12
N ARG A 6 16.39 2.25 30.33
CA ARG A 6 17.75 1.80 29.98
C ARG A 6 18.79 2.02 31.08
N SER A 7 18.55 2.92 32.04
CA SER A 7 19.54 3.26 33.07
C SER A 7 19.71 2.21 34.17
N ASP A 8 18.74 1.32 34.38
CA ASP A 8 18.74 0.30 35.44
C ASP A 8 18.85 -1.15 34.90
N MET A 9 19.38 -1.34 33.70
CA MET A 9 19.43 -2.65 33.07
C MET A 9 20.57 -3.53 33.59
N ASN A 10 20.24 -4.73 34.08
CA ASN A 10 21.22 -5.76 34.45
C ASN A 10 22.06 -6.16 33.22
N PRO A 11 23.40 -6.35 33.34
CA PRO A 11 24.26 -6.83 32.26
C PRO A 11 23.74 -8.08 31.52
N HIS A 12 23.11 -9.02 32.24
CA HIS A 12 22.51 -10.20 31.64
C HIS A 12 21.29 -9.89 30.77
N GLN A 13 20.45 -8.93 31.19
CA GLN A 13 19.29 -8.45 30.44
C GLN A 13 19.74 -7.71 29.16
N ALA A 14 20.76 -6.86 29.27
CA ALA A 14 21.36 -6.19 28.11
C ALA A 14 21.92 -7.20 27.08
N TYR A 15 22.56 -8.28 27.53
CA TYR A 15 23.02 -9.35 26.66
C TYR A 15 21.86 -10.08 25.96
N ARG A 16 20.78 -10.42 26.68
CA ARG A 16 19.58 -11.07 26.11
C ARG A 16 18.93 -10.18 25.05
N ILE A 17 18.74 -8.90 25.34
CA ILE A 17 18.18 -7.92 24.39
C ILE A 17 19.03 -7.84 23.13
N LYS A 18 20.35 -7.76 23.25
CA LYS A 18 21.26 -7.73 22.09
C LYS A 18 21.21 -9.03 21.28
N LYS A 19 21.05 -10.18 21.95
CA LYS A 19 20.87 -11.48 21.29
C LYS A 19 19.55 -11.52 20.52
N LEU A 20 18.44 -11.13 21.15
CA LEU A 20 17.12 -11.08 20.53
C LEU A 20 17.07 -10.12 19.35
N GLN A 21 17.70 -8.94 19.44
CA GLN A 21 17.82 -8.00 18.31
C GLN A 21 18.52 -8.63 17.11
N ARG A 22 19.64 -9.35 17.33
CA ARG A 22 20.33 -10.08 16.26
C ARG A 22 19.44 -11.15 15.64
N GLN A 23 18.69 -11.89 16.45
CA GLN A 23 17.77 -12.92 15.98
C GLN A 23 16.61 -12.33 15.16
N LEU A 24 16.09 -11.18 15.59
CA LEU A 24 15.06 -10.42 14.90
C LEU A 24 15.57 -9.91 13.53
N ASP A 25 16.82 -9.45 13.45
CA ASP A 25 17.46 -9.05 12.19
C ASP A 25 17.78 -10.22 11.25
N THR A 26 17.92 -11.44 11.78
CA THR A 26 18.22 -12.65 10.98
C THR A 26 17.00 -13.50 10.66
N ALA A 27 15.83 -13.20 11.23
CA ALA A 27 14.61 -13.99 11.05
C ALA A 27 14.28 -14.21 9.56
N GLU A 28 13.80 -15.42 9.26
CA GLU A 28 13.47 -15.85 7.89
C GLU A 28 11.97 -15.88 7.60
N SER A 29 11.13 -15.87 8.64
CA SER A 29 9.67 -15.81 8.52
C SER A 29 9.06 -14.79 9.49
N TYR A 30 7.84 -14.35 9.19
CA TYR A 30 7.09 -13.47 10.09
C TYR A 30 6.80 -14.14 11.45
N GLU A 31 6.50 -15.44 11.48
CA GLU A 31 6.23 -16.16 12.73
C GLU A 31 7.45 -16.18 13.65
N GLU A 32 8.62 -16.46 13.08
CA GLU A 32 9.90 -16.41 13.80
C GLU A 32 10.17 -14.99 14.30
N TRP A 33 10.03 -14.00 13.40
CA TRP A 33 10.21 -12.58 13.72
C TRP A 33 9.28 -12.13 14.85
N LYS A 34 7.99 -12.48 14.79
CA LYS A 34 6.96 -12.17 15.80
C LYS A 34 7.32 -12.80 17.15
N SER A 35 7.82 -14.03 17.15
CA SER A 35 8.23 -14.71 18.39
C SER A 35 9.40 -14.01 19.08
N PHE A 36 10.39 -13.52 18.32
CA PHE A 36 11.52 -12.77 18.87
C PHE A 36 11.11 -11.35 19.27
N ALA A 37 10.23 -10.72 18.49
CA ALA A 37 9.67 -9.40 18.77
C ALA A 37 8.91 -9.38 20.10
N LEU A 38 8.04 -10.37 20.35
CA LEU A 38 7.31 -10.50 21.62
C LEU A 38 8.26 -10.69 22.81
N LYS A 39 9.25 -11.59 22.69
CA LYS A 39 10.27 -11.79 23.74
C LYS A 39 11.10 -10.53 24.00
N LEU A 40 11.39 -9.76 22.94
CA LEU A 40 12.12 -8.51 23.05
C LEU A 40 11.27 -7.43 23.75
N ASP A 41 9.97 -7.36 23.45
CA ASP A 41 9.04 -6.47 24.14
C ASP A 41 8.90 -6.82 25.63
N GLU A 42 8.89 -8.10 25.99
CA GLU A 42 8.92 -8.58 27.37
C GLU A 42 10.22 -8.21 28.10
N GLU A 43 11.38 -8.56 27.52
CA GLU A 43 12.69 -8.32 28.16
C GLU A 43 13.04 -6.82 28.26
N THR A 44 12.48 -5.98 27.39
CA THR A 44 12.65 -4.51 27.47
C THR A 44 11.64 -3.82 28.40
N GLY A 45 10.63 -4.54 28.89
CA GLY A 45 9.50 -3.96 29.63
C GLY A 45 8.51 -3.17 28.76
N ALA A 46 8.68 -3.17 27.43
CA ALA A 46 7.77 -2.49 26.52
C ALA A 46 6.34 -3.08 26.57
N GLN A 47 6.21 -4.34 26.97
CA GLN A 47 4.91 -4.99 27.15
C GLN A 47 4.04 -4.28 28.21
N GLU A 48 4.63 -3.71 29.27
CA GLU A 48 3.89 -2.97 30.32
C GLU A 48 3.21 -1.72 29.75
N TRP A 49 3.85 -1.07 28.77
CA TRP A 49 3.28 0.10 28.09
C TRP A 49 1.95 -0.21 27.41
N LYS A 50 1.68 -1.46 27.01
CA LYS A 50 0.40 -1.83 26.39
C LYS A 50 -0.77 -1.76 27.36
N PHE A 51 -0.52 -2.01 28.66
CA PHE A 51 -1.54 -2.03 29.71
C PHE A 51 -1.78 -0.66 30.33
N ASP A 52 -0.82 0.26 30.19
CA ASP A 52 -1.02 1.66 30.52
C ASP A 52 -1.92 2.33 29.47
N ASN A 53 -3.15 2.68 29.84
CA ASN A 53 -4.06 3.35 28.90
C ASN A 53 -3.67 4.81 28.62
N SER A 54 -2.76 5.40 29.40
CA SER A 54 -2.34 6.77 29.19
C SER A 54 -1.52 6.92 27.90
N SER A 55 -1.90 7.87 27.05
CA SER A 55 -1.18 8.22 25.84
C SER A 55 -1.66 9.56 25.31
N PRO A 56 -0.76 10.44 24.85
CA PRO A 56 -1.16 11.67 24.16
C PRO A 56 -1.62 11.43 22.71
N TYR A 57 -1.56 10.18 22.24
CA TYR A 57 -1.78 9.82 20.84
C TYR A 57 -3.17 9.25 20.56
N PHE A 58 -3.99 8.96 21.57
CA PHE A 58 -5.39 8.57 21.37
C PHE A 58 -6.24 8.99 22.57
N ASP A 59 -7.53 9.13 22.35
CA ASP A 59 -8.49 9.43 23.43
C ASP A 59 -8.91 8.13 24.14
N ALA A 60 -8.20 7.82 25.22
CA ALA A 60 -8.44 6.62 26.02
C ALA A 60 -9.79 6.64 26.73
N GLU A 61 -10.28 7.81 27.15
CA GLU A 61 -11.55 7.94 27.84
C GLU A 61 -12.71 7.63 26.89
N LEU A 62 -12.67 8.19 25.67
CA LEU A 62 -13.68 7.93 24.65
C LEU A 62 -13.71 6.44 24.26
N ILE A 63 -12.54 5.83 24.03
CA ILE A 63 -12.46 4.40 23.66
C ILE A 63 -12.96 3.50 24.79
N SER A 64 -12.54 3.77 26.04
CA SER A 64 -12.99 2.99 27.20
C SER A 64 -14.50 3.09 27.42
N TYR A 65 -15.06 4.29 27.28
CA TYR A 65 -16.50 4.51 27.37
C TYR A 65 -17.26 3.71 26.30
N ARG A 66 -16.84 3.83 25.04
CA ARG A 66 -17.47 3.11 23.92
C ARG A 66 -17.35 1.60 24.05
N TYR A 67 -16.17 1.08 24.40
CA TYR A 67 -15.95 -0.34 24.68
C TYR A 67 -16.95 -0.88 25.71
N THR A 68 -17.09 -0.16 26.83
CA THR A 68 -18.01 -0.57 27.91
C THR A 68 -19.46 -0.61 27.45
N LEU A 69 -19.89 0.39 26.66
CA LEU A 69 -21.26 0.42 26.13
C LEU A 69 -21.52 -0.66 25.08
N LEU A 70 -20.62 -0.87 24.12
CA LEU A 70 -20.74 -1.93 23.11
C LEU A 70 -20.91 -3.29 23.78
N LYS A 71 -20.01 -3.59 24.72
CA LYS A 71 -20.05 -4.83 25.50
C LYS A 71 -21.34 -4.99 26.29
N ARG A 72 -21.78 -3.93 26.97
CA ARG A 72 -23.05 -3.93 27.73
C ARG A 72 -24.24 -4.18 26.81
N TYR A 73 -24.35 -3.48 25.69
CA TYR A 73 -25.49 -3.59 24.78
C TYR A 73 -25.54 -4.95 24.08
N ARG A 74 -24.39 -5.51 23.70
CA ARG A 74 -24.33 -6.86 23.15
C ARG A 74 -24.76 -7.92 24.18
N GLN A 75 -24.21 -7.88 25.40
CA GLN A 75 -24.54 -8.85 26.46
C GLN A 75 -25.99 -8.77 26.93
N GLN A 76 -26.61 -7.58 26.88
CA GLN A 76 -28.01 -7.38 27.24
C GLN A 76 -28.97 -7.57 26.06
N HIS A 77 -28.48 -7.97 24.88
CA HIS A 77 -29.26 -8.07 23.63
C HIS A 77 -30.04 -6.78 23.28
N ARG A 78 -29.47 -5.61 23.62
CA ARG A 78 -30.01 -4.29 23.26
C ARG A 78 -29.58 -3.92 21.84
N THR A 79 -30.04 -4.69 20.87
CA THR A 79 -29.53 -4.65 19.49
C THR A 79 -29.72 -3.30 18.79
N LEU A 80 -30.84 -2.60 19.03
CA LEU A 80 -31.07 -1.28 18.43
C LEU A 80 -30.06 -0.24 18.94
N ASP A 81 -29.80 -0.22 20.25
CA ASP A 81 -28.80 0.66 20.86
C ASP A 81 -27.38 0.31 20.40
N LEU A 82 -27.10 -0.99 20.24
CA LEU A 82 -25.81 -1.48 19.73
C LEU A 82 -25.55 -0.97 18.31
N ILE A 83 -26.54 -1.08 17.43
CA ILE A 83 -26.46 -0.61 16.04
C ILE A 83 -26.30 0.91 15.99
N TYR A 84 -27.06 1.63 16.82
CA TYR A 84 -26.94 3.08 16.92
C TYR A 84 -25.50 3.48 17.27
N LEU A 85 -24.93 2.87 18.33
CA LEU A 85 -23.57 3.14 18.77
C LEU A 85 -22.51 2.74 17.74
N LEU A 86 -22.69 1.62 17.04
CA LEU A 86 -21.78 1.19 15.97
C LEU A 86 -21.76 2.22 14.84
N LYS A 87 -22.93 2.65 14.35
CA LYS A 87 -23.04 3.62 13.25
C LYS A 87 -22.34 4.95 13.54
N GLU A 88 -22.34 5.42 14.78
CA GLU A 88 -21.62 6.63 15.18
C GLU A 88 -20.09 6.52 15.03
N GLY A 89 -19.54 5.30 15.11
CA GLY A 89 -18.11 5.05 15.20
C GLY A 89 -17.48 4.29 14.05
N LEU A 90 -18.18 4.15 12.91
CA LEU A 90 -17.67 3.47 11.71
C LEU A 90 -16.64 4.33 10.96
N THR A 91 -15.54 4.63 11.62
CA THR A 91 -14.38 5.29 11.03
C THR A 91 -13.12 4.52 11.41
N TYR A 92 -12.16 4.43 10.50
CA TYR A 92 -10.94 3.64 10.70
C TYR A 92 -10.03 4.19 11.81
N ASP A 93 -10.15 5.48 12.13
CA ASP A 93 -9.29 6.19 13.07
C ASP A 93 -10.09 6.93 14.16
N ILE A 94 -11.15 6.29 14.67
CA ILE A 94 -11.92 6.85 15.79
C ILE A 94 -11.01 7.12 16.98
N ALA A 95 -11.08 8.33 17.56
CA ALA A 95 -10.22 8.73 18.68
C ALA A 95 -8.71 8.62 18.41
N ASN A 96 -8.27 8.64 17.14
CA ASN A 96 -6.87 8.58 16.73
C ASN A 96 -6.17 7.26 17.12
N ILE A 97 -6.92 6.15 17.18
CA ILE A 97 -6.40 4.80 17.50
C ILE A 97 -5.39 4.26 16.49
N GLY A 98 -5.40 4.80 15.26
CA GLY A 98 -4.50 4.47 14.17
C GLY A 98 -3.15 5.19 14.21
N HIS A 99 -2.94 6.08 15.19
CA HIS A 99 -1.77 6.95 15.21
C HIS A 99 -0.44 6.15 15.23
N PRO A 100 0.52 6.43 14.34
CA PRO A 100 1.73 5.60 14.18
C PRO A 100 2.58 5.45 15.45
N MET A 101 2.56 6.44 16.35
CA MET A 101 3.31 6.36 17.62
C MET A 101 2.78 5.28 18.58
N LEU A 102 1.54 4.82 18.41
CA LEU A 102 0.98 3.71 19.18
C LEU A 102 1.60 2.36 18.79
N PHE A 103 2.17 2.28 17.59
CA PHE A 103 2.83 1.09 17.05
C PHE A 103 4.37 1.21 17.09
N ALA A 104 4.90 2.31 17.61
CA ALA A 104 6.34 2.55 17.70
C ALA A 104 6.93 2.17 19.08
N ALA A 105 6.08 1.95 20.09
CA ALA A 105 6.50 1.63 21.45
C ALA A 105 6.83 0.14 21.63
N THR A 106 6.14 -0.73 20.90
CA THR A 106 6.28 -2.18 20.93
C THR A 106 6.46 -2.70 19.51
N HIS A 107 7.13 -3.84 19.34
CA HIS A 107 7.34 -4.42 18.02
C HIS A 107 6.08 -5.08 17.46
N VAL A 108 5.23 -5.62 18.34
CA VAL A 108 3.96 -6.28 17.97
C VAL A 108 2.82 -5.69 18.77
N GLY A 109 1.71 -5.38 18.10
CA GLY A 109 0.48 -4.89 18.72
C GLY A 109 0.53 -3.42 19.12
N THR A 110 -0.48 -3.02 19.88
CA THR A 110 -0.67 -1.64 20.37
C THR A 110 -1.19 -1.67 21.81
N LYS A 111 -1.79 -0.57 22.30
CA LYS A 111 -2.47 -0.52 23.59
C LYS A 111 -3.56 -1.59 23.67
N LYS A 112 -3.61 -2.31 24.79
CA LYS A 112 -4.56 -3.41 25.03
C LYS A 112 -6.01 -2.94 24.94
N LEU A 113 -6.29 -1.73 25.43
CA LEU A 113 -7.61 -1.09 25.31
C LEU A 113 -8.07 -0.93 23.84
N ILE A 114 -7.15 -0.61 22.92
CA ILE A 114 -7.48 -0.47 21.49
C ILE A 114 -7.78 -1.85 20.89
N GLU A 115 -6.95 -2.85 21.20
CA GLU A 115 -7.18 -4.22 20.73
C GLU A 115 -8.52 -4.78 21.23
N ASP A 116 -8.84 -4.58 22.51
CA ASP A 116 -10.09 -5.04 23.13
C ASP A 116 -11.31 -4.28 22.58
N TYR A 117 -11.17 -2.98 22.29
CA TYR A 117 -12.22 -2.20 21.63
C TYR A 117 -12.53 -2.72 20.22
N ILE A 118 -11.50 -2.92 19.40
CA ILE A 118 -11.67 -3.43 18.03
C ILE A 118 -12.27 -4.83 18.05
N GLU A 119 -11.80 -5.69 18.95
CA GLU A 119 -12.37 -7.03 19.14
C GLU A 119 -13.85 -6.97 19.50
N GLU A 120 -14.25 -6.10 20.44
CA GLU A 120 -15.65 -5.94 20.83
C GLU A 120 -16.52 -5.37 19.69
N VAL A 121 -15.99 -4.47 18.86
CA VAL A 121 -16.66 -4.02 17.62
C VAL A 121 -16.86 -5.19 16.67
N SER A 122 -15.82 -6.00 16.43
CA SER A 122 -15.90 -7.17 15.55
C SER A 122 -16.91 -8.21 16.08
N GLN A 123 -16.92 -8.49 17.38
CA GLN A 123 -17.90 -9.38 18.01
C GLN A 123 -19.32 -8.84 17.92
N SER A 124 -19.50 -7.52 18.06
CA SER A 124 -20.80 -6.86 17.93
C SER A 124 -21.34 -6.93 16.50
N LEU A 125 -20.48 -6.75 15.48
CA LEU A 125 -20.84 -6.94 14.08
C LEU A 125 -21.20 -8.41 13.79
N ALA A 126 -20.39 -9.35 14.28
CA ALA A 126 -20.67 -10.78 14.13
C ALA A 126 -22.02 -11.17 14.78
N TYR A 127 -22.34 -10.62 15.95
CA TYR A 127 -23.65 -10.82 16.59
C TYR A 127 -24.82 -10.30 15.73
N ILE A 128 -24.69 -9.13 15.09
CA ILE A 128 -25.74 -8.58 14.21
C ILE A 128 -25.93 -9.47 12.97
N ALA A 129 -24.83 -10.00 12.42
CA ALA A 129 -24.88 -10.92 11.28
C ALA A 129 -25.47 -12.30 11.64
N SER A 130 -25.28 -12.76 12.88
CA SER A 130 -25.69 -14.10 13.30
C SER A 130 -27.21 -14.29 13.36
N SER A 131 -27.64 -15.54 13.46
CA SER A 131 -29.05 -15.92 13.68
C SER A 131 -29.59 -15.51 15.04
N GLU A 132 -28.72 -15.19 16.01
CA GLU A 132 -29.11 -14.73 17.35
C GLU A 132 -29.74 -13.32 17.31
N CYS A 133 -29.37 -12.51 16.31
CA CYS A 133 -30.02 -11.23 16.07
C CYS A 133 -31.35 -11.44 15.32
N ILE A 134 -32.45 -11.53 16.07
CA ILE A 134 -33.80 -11.77 15.53
C ILE A 134 -34.50 -10.47 15.07
N ILE A 135 -34.03 -9.30 15.53
CA ILE A 135 -34.69 -8.00 15.26
C ILE A 135 -34.77 -7.68 13.77
N PHE A 136 -33.72 -8.00 13.01
CA PHE A 136 -33.65 -7.70 11.58
C PHE A 136 -33.82 -8.96 10.76
N GLN A 137 -34.61 -8.85 9.70
CA GLN A 137 -34.63 -9.84 8.64
C GLN A 137 -33.30 -9.83 7.88
N ARG A 138 -33.00 -10.92 7.17
CA ARG A 138 -31.73 -11.07 6.44
C ARG A 138 -31.47 -9.94 5.45
N LYS A 139 -32.51 -9.47 4.72
CA LYS A 139 -32.38 -8.34 3.79
C LYS A 139 -31.94 -7.05 4.47
N GLU A 140 -32.51 -6.74 5.64
CA GLU A 140 -32.14 -5.57 6.43
C GLU A 140 -30.72 -5.69 7.00
N LYS A 141 -30.30 -6.91 7.37
CA LYS A 141 -28.90 -7.16 7.77
C LYS A 141 -27.94 -6.90 6.60
N ILE A 142 -28.25 -7.39 5.41
CA ILE A 142 -27.43 -7.15 4.20
C ILE A 142 -27.33 -5.64 3.94
N GLU A 143 -28.46 -4.92 3.94
CA GLU A 143 -28.47 -3.47 3.74
C GLU A 143 -27.65 -2.73 4.83
N PHE A 144 -27.76 -3.16 6.08
CA PHE A 144 -26.93 -2.62 7.17
C PHE A 144 -25.43 -2.78 6.88
N PHE A 145 -24.97 -3.98 6.49
CA PHE A 145 -23.56 -4.22 6.20
C PHE A 145 -23.07 -3.54 4.92
N GLU A 146 -23.91 -3.42 3.88
CA GLU A 146 -23.59 -2.63 2.69
C GLU A 146 -23.39 -1.14 3.03
N ASN A 147 -24.23 -0.61 3.92
CA ASN A 147 -24.06 0.76 4.42
C ASN A 147 -22.81 0.88 5.29
N CYS A 148 -22.48 -0.14 6.10
CA CYS A 148 -21.24 -0.15 6.88
C CYS A 148 -20.00 -0.19 5.98
N GLU A 149 -19.99 -0.98 4.92
CA GLU A 149 -18.88 -1.07 3.95
C GLU A 149 -18.67 0.29 3.26
N LYS A 150 -19.75 0.95 2.84
CA LYS A 150 -19.72 2.31 2.27
C LYS A 150 -19.28 3.37 3.28
N ALA A 151 -19.71 3.29 4.54
CA ALA A 151 -19.34 4.27 5.56
C ALA A 151 -17.87 4.10 6.01
N TYR A 152 -17.44 2.85 6.20
CA TYR A 152 -16.10 2.54 6.69
C TYR A 152 -15.03 2.80 5.62
N GLY A 153 -15.30 2.43 4.37
CA GLY A 153 -14.34 2.49 3.27
C GLY A 153 -13.38 1.29 3.23
N GLN A 154 -12.40 1.33 2.33
CA GLN A 154 -11.45 0.23 2.13
C GLN A 154 -9.99 0.70 2.00
N PRO A 155 -9.01 -0.15 2.36
CA PRO A 155 -7.61 0.19 2.22
C PRO A 155 -7.14 0.13 0.75
N ALA A 156 -6.08 0.85 0.44
CA ALA A 156 -5.34 0.71 -0.82
C ALA A 156 -3.83 0.51 -0.60
N LEU A 157 -3.20 -0.27 -1.48
CA LEU A 157 -1.75 -0.44 -1.53
C LEU A 157 -1.19 0.29 -2.75
N MET A 158 -0.22 1.17 -2.53
CA MET A 158 0.38 2.02 -3.55
C MET A 158 1.87 1.73 -3.70
N PHE A 159 2.31 1.39 -4.91
CA PHE A 159 3.68 1.05 -5.23
C PHE A 159 4.35 2.21 -5.99
N SER A 160 5.43 2.75 -5.41
CA SER A 160 6.22 3.80 -6.06
C SER A 160 7.04 3.27 -7.24
N GLY A 161 7.56 4.18 -8.07
CA GLY A 161 8.66 3.87 -8.99
C GLY A 161 9.98 3.56 -8.27
N GLY A 162 10.94 2.96 -8.98
CA GLY A 162 12.29 2.70 -8.46
C GLY A 162 13.17 1.77 -9.29
N ALA A 163 12.87 1.57 -10.58
CA ALA A 163 13.58 0.65 -11.48
C ALA A 163 13.73 -0.76 -10.85
N THR A 164 14.94 -1.35 -10.87
CA THR A 164 15.21 -2.69 -10.31
C THR A 164 14.85 -2.82 -8.82
N LEU A 165 14.80 -1.71 -8.07
CA LEU A 165 14.37 -1.74 -6.66
C LEU A 165 12.88 -2.05 -6.50
N GLY A 166 12.08 -2.00 -7.58
CA GLY A 166 10.69 -2.44 -7.57
C GLY A 166 10.51 -3.91 -7.14
N LEU A 167 11.57 -4.73 -7.22
CA LEU A 167 11.57 -6.09 -6.67
C LEU A 167 11.38 -6.14 -5.15
N PHE A 168 11.60 -5.03 -4.44
CA PHE A 168 11.25 -4.93 -3.02
C PHE A 168 9.74 -5.07 -2.78
N HIS A 169 8.89 -4.62 -3.72
CA HIS A 169 7.44 -4.73 -3.60
C HIS A 169 6.96 -6.17 -3.54
N THR A 170 7.68 -7.13 -4.14
CA THR A 170 7.30 -8.56 -4.06
C THR A 170 7.35 -9.05 -2.61
N GLY A 171 8.33 -8.59 -1.82
CA GLY A 171 8.43 -8.91 -0.41
C GLY A 171 7.31 -8.30 0.43
N VAL A 172 6.92 -7.07 0.10
CA VAL A 172 5.79 -6.39 0.74
C VAL A 172 4.49 -7.15 0.47
N CYS A 173 4.20 -7.47 -0.79
CA CYS A 173 3.01 -8.24 -1.17
C CYS A 173 3.00 -9.62 -0.51
N LYS A 174 4.14 -10.32 -0.48
CA LYS A 174 4.26 -11.62 0.16
C LYS A 174 3.92 -11.56 1.65
N ALA A 175 4.54 -10.64 2.39
CA ALA A 175 4.27 -10.48 3.82
C ALA A 175 2.81 -10.10 4.12
N LEU A 176 2.18 -9.27 3.27
CA LEU A 176 0.77 -8.93 3.43
C LEU A 176 -0.15 -10.12 3.11
N ILE A 177 0.10 -10.85 2.02
CA ILE A 177 -0.70 -12.01 1.63
C ILE A 177 -0.61 -13.13 2.67
N GLU A 178 0.59 -13.42 3.20
CA GLU A 178 0.78 -14.42 4.25
C GLU A 178 -0.01 -14.12 5.52
N GLN A 179 -0.33 -12.85 5.77
CA GLN A 179 -1.16 -12.41 6.90
C GLN A 179 -2.60 -12.06 6.51
N ASP A 180 -3.01 -12.39 5.28
CA ASP A 180 -4.31 -12.04 4.70
C ASP A 180 -4.57 -10.50 4.63
N LEU A 181 -3.55 -9.66 4.77
CA LEU A 181 -3.68 -8.19 4.83
C LEU A 181 -3.58 -7.48 3.48
N MET A 182 -3.67 -8.21 2.37
CA MET A 182 -3.53 -7.63 1.02
C MET A 182 -4.77 -6.79 0.64
N PRO A 183 -4.65 -5.48 0.37
CA PRO A 183 -5.78 -4.68 -0.08
C PRO A 183 -6.28 -5.07 -1.48
N LYS A 184 -7.57 -4.88 -1.74
CA LYS A 184 -8.16 -5.12 -3.07
C LYS A 184 -7.88 -4.00 -4.07
N VAL A 185 -7.58 -2.79 -3.60
CA VAL A 185 -7.29 -1.64 -4.45
C VAL A 185 -5.78 -1.43 -4.52
N LEU A 186 -5.23 -1.59 -5.72
CA LEU A 186 -3.80 -1.48 -5.99
C LEU A 186 -3.53 -0.29 -6.90
N SER A 187 -2.44 0.43 -6.64
CA SER A 187 -1.97 1.49 -7.52
C SER A 187 -0.47 1.42 -7.70
N GLY A 188 -0.01 1.68 -8.92
CA GLY A 188 1.41 1.66 -9.23
C GLY A 188 1.82 2.70 -10.27
N SER A 189 3.06 3.16 -10.15
CA SER A 189 3.75 3.96 -11.16
C SER A 189 5.09 3.33 -11.51
N SER A 190 5.47 3.35 -12.80
CA SER A 190 6.73 2.80 -13.29
C SER A 190 6.94 1.34 -12.85
N ALA A 191 8.02 1.02 -12.11
CA ALA A 191 8.25 -0.32 -11.55
C ALA A 191 7.08 -0.83 -10.67
N GLY A 192 6.41 0.05 -9.94
CA GLY A 192 5.20 -0.28 -9.18
C GLY A 192 3.99 -0.58 -10.06
N ALA A 193 3.91 0.00 -11.27
CA ALA A 193 2.87 -0.31 -12.24
C ALA A 193 3.07 -1.71 -12.83
N ILE A 194 4.31 -2.17 -13.00
CA ILE A 194 4.61 -3.56 -13.40
C ILE A 194 4.09 -4.52 -12.32
N MET A 195 4.40 -4.28 -11.04
CA MET A 195 3.91 -5.11 -9.94
C MET A 195 2.38 -5.12 -9.87
N THR A 196 1.75 -3.95 -10.02
CA THR A 196 0.29 -3.80 -10.02
C THR A 196 -0.35 -4.56 -11.18
N GLY A 197 0.21 -4.43 -12.39
CA GLY A 197 -0.24 -5.15 -13.58
C GLY A 197 -0.15 -6.67 -13.35
N MET A 198 1.02 -7.14 -12.91
CA MET A 198 1.26 -8.56 -12.64
C MET A 198 0.26 -9.15 -11.65
N LEU A 199 -0.03 -8.46 -10.55
CA LEU A 199 -1.04 -8.90 -9.58
C LEU A 199 -2.45 -8.90 -10.17
N GLY A 200 -2.81 -7.87 -10.93
CA GLY A 200 -4.16 -7.73 -11.51
C GLY A 200 -4.45 -8.66 -12.68
N THR A 201 -3.43 -9.17 -13.39
CA THR A 201 -3.61 -10.09 -14.52
C THR A 201 -3.45 -11.56 -14.13
N SER A 202 -2.90 -11.84 -12.96
CA SER A 202 -2.79 -13.20 -12.42
C SER A 202 -4.10 -13.65 -11.77
N ALA A 203 -4.37 -14.95 -11.84
CA ALA A 203 -5.43 -15.55 -11.02
C ALA A 203 -4.97 -15.61 -9.56
N SER A 204 -5.90 -15.58 -8.61
CA SER A 204 -5.59 -15.58 -7.17
C SER A 204 -4.69 -16.75 -6.73
N GLU A 205 -4.85 -17.91 -7.37
CA GLU A 205 -4.06 -19.13 -7.12
C GLU A 205 -2.60 -19.00 -7.58
N ASP A 206 -2.35 -18.23 -8.64
CA ASP A 206 -1.02 -18.07 -9.26
C ASP A 206 -0.17 -16.98 -8.60
N VAL A 207 -0.78 -16.14 -7.75
CA VAL A 207 -0.08 -15.01 -7.12
C VAL A 207 1.09 -15.49 -6.26
N GLN A 208 0.95 -16.63 -5.57
CA GLN A 208 2.05 -17.19 -4.78
C GLN A 208 3.24 -17.62 -5.66
N ASN A 209 2.97 -18.23 -6.81
CA ASN A 209 4.01 -18.63 -7.76
C ASN A 209 4.73 -17.42 -8.36
N LEU A 210 3.99 -16.35 -8.65
CA LEU A 210 4.53 -15.07 -9.11
C LEU A 210 5.48 -14.45 -8.08
N LEU A 211 5.10 -14.50 -6.80
CA LEU A 211 5.91 -13.97 -5.70
C LEU A 211 7.14 -14.84 -5.40
N ASN A 212 7.09 -16.15 -5.65
CA ASN A 212 8.25 -17.04 -5.50
C ASN A 212 9.31 -16.85 -6.60
N GLY A 213 8.98 -16.10 -7.65
CA GLY A 213 9.92 -15.68 -8.69
C GLY A 213 10.08 -16.70 -9.82
N GLU A 214 9.32 -17.80 -9.85
CA GLU A 214 9.45 -18.82 -10.90
C GLU A 214 9.14 -18.26 -12.30
N GLN A 215 8.10 -17.43 -12.42
CA GLN A 215 7.78 -16.70 -13.66
C GLN A 215 8.75 -15.58 -14.01
N PHE A 216 9.44 -14.99 -13.01
CA PHE A 216 10.46 -13.97 -13.28
C PHE A 216 11.73 -14.56 -13.92
N PHE A 217 11.97 -15.87 -13.81
CA PHE A 217 13.23 -16.49 -14.24
C PHE A 217 13.10 -17.59 -15.29
N SER A 218 11.89 -18.08 -15.60
CA SER A 218 11.67 -18.94 -16.76
C SER A 218 11.73 -18.10 -18.06
N ASP A 219 12.91 -18.11 -18.68
CA ASP A 219 13.23 -17.79 -20.08
C ASP A 219 13.21 -16.34 -20.63
N ALA A 220 12.86 -15.30 -19.85
CA ALA A 220 12.71 -13.94 -20.43
C ALA A 220 13.71 -12.84 -19.99
N PHE A 221 14.49 -12.99 -18.91
CA PHE A 221 15.37 -11.92 -18.41
C PHE A 221 16.78 -11.90 -19.04
N HIS A 222 16.84 -11.72 -20.36
CA HIS A 222 18.05 -11.24 -21.04
C HIS A 222 18.02 -9.71 -21.24
N PHE A 223 17.94 -8.94 -20.14
CA PHE A 223 18.30 -7.52 -20.21
C PHE A 223 19.80 -7.40 -20.49
N ARG A 224 20.19 -6.91 -21.67
CA ARG A 224 21.60 -6.63 -21.98
C ARG A 224 22.14 -5.53 -21.08
N LYS A 225 23.47 -5.49 -20.97
CA LYS A 225 24.22 -4.56 -20.10
C LYS A 225 23.82 -3.10 -20.37
N LEU A 226 23.52 -2.35 -19.31
CA LEU A 226 23.30 -0.90 -19.33
C LEU A 226 24.46 -0.10 -19.98
N ARG A 227 25.65 -0.72 -20.14
CA ARG A 227 26.78 -0.17 -20.90
C ARG A 227 26.51 -0.04 -22.42
N GLU A 228 25.55 -0.80 -22.97
CA GLU A 228 25.09 -0.64 -24.37
C GLU A 228 23.99 0.44 -24.49
N LEU A 229 23.29 0.80 -23.41
CA LEU A 229 22.29 1.87 -23.39
C LEU A 229 22.90 3.27 -23.66
N ILE A 230 24.19 3.44 -23.38
CA ILE A 230 24.91 4.71 -23.50
C ILE A 230 25.60 4.85 -24.88
N LYS A 231 25.75 3.75 -25.65
CA LYS A 231 26.31 3.77 -27.00
C LYS A 231 25.21 3.71 -28.04
N GLY A 232 24.69 4.88 -28.42
CA GLY A 232 24.02 5.18 -29.70
C GLY A 232 22.84 4.27 -30.10
N ASN A 233 21.62 4.80 -30.01
CA ASN A 233 20.33 4.21 -30.48
C ASN A 233 19.54 3.30 -29.49
N GLY A 234 19.85 3.32 -28.20
CA GLY A 234 19.26 2.42 -27.19
C GLY A 234 17.77 2.59 -26.84
N GLY A 235 17.15 3.75 -27.09
CA GLY A 235 15.79 4.03 -26.57
C GLY A 235 14.65 3.24 -27.22
N ILE A 236 14.71 2.95 -28.53
CA ILE A 236 13.62 2.28 -29.26
C ILE A 236 13.69 0.75 -29.05
N ALA A 237 14.90 0.19 -29.05
CA ALA A 237 15.10 -1.24 -28.82
C ALA A 237 14.63 -1.65 -27.42
N ASP A 238 14.95 -0.85 -26.39
CA ASP A 238 14.57 -1.13 -25.00
C ASP A 238 13.04 -1.10 -24.79
N VAL A 239 12.33 -0.14 -25.41
CA VAL A 239 10.85 -0.12 -25.41
C VAL A 239 10.26 -1.35 -26.08
N HIS A 240 10.87 -1.85 -27.16
CA HIS A 240 10.38 -3.06 -27.81
C HIS A 240 10.57 -4.30 -26.93
N TYR A 241 11.71 -4.43 -26.24
CA TYR A 241 11.95 -5.51 -25.29
C TYR A 241 11.02 -5.44 -24.08
N LEU A 242 10.88 -4.26 -23.47
CA LEU A 242 9.95 -4.05 -22.36
C LEU A 242 8.51 -4.32 -22.79
N LYS A 243 8.10 -3.86 -23.97
CA LYS A 243 6.78 -4.17 -24.53
C LYS A 243 6.56 -5.67 -24.68
N LYS A 244 7.52 -6.39 -25.28
CA LYS A 244 7.44 -7.85 -25.45
C LYS A 244 7.33 -8.55 -24.09
N PHE A 245 8.17 -8.17 -23.13
CA PHE A 245 8.13 -8.66 -21.76
C PHE A 245 6.75 -8.45 -21.12
N LEU A 246 6.19 -7.23 -21.22
CA LEU A 246 4.89 -6.92 -20.64
C LEU A 246 3.76 -7.70 -21.31
N ILE A 247 3.81 -7.90 -22.63
CA ILE A 247 2.81 -8.71 -23.35
C ILE A 247 2.89 -10.18 -22.92
N GLU A 248 4.10 -10.74 -22.79
CA GLU A 248 4.31 -12.12 -22.38
C GLU A 248 3.85 -12.38 -20.94
N ASN A 249 4.05 -11.43 -20.03
CA ASN A 249 3.75 -11.61 -18.61
C ASN A 249 2.33 -11.17 -18.21
N LEU A 250 1.78 -10.12 -18.84
CA LEU A 250 0.46 -9.58 -18.49
C LEU A 250 -0.64 -10.12 -19.41
N GLY A 251 -0.26 -10.70 -20.56
CA GLY A 251 -1.19 -11.17 -21.57
C GLY A 251 -1.94 -10.04 -22.27
N ASP A 252 -2.86 -10.43 -23.16
CA ASP A 252 -3.72 -9.50 -23.91
C ASP A 252 -5.04 -9.21 -23.17
N LEU A 253 -4.89 -8.76 -21.92
CA LEU A 253 -6.00 -8.45 -21.03
C LEU A 253 -6.22 -6.93 -20.93
N THR A 254 -7.48 -6.55 -21.04
CA THR A 254 -7.98 -5.22 -20.71
C THR A 254 -8.13 -5.04 -19.20
N PHE A 255 -8.27 -3.80 -18.72
CA PHE A 255 -8.52 -3.55 -17.31
C PHE A 255 -9.81 -4.20 -16.78
N GLU A 256 -10.87 -4.27 -17.60
CA GLU A 256 -12.11 -4.95 -17.23
C GLU A 256 -11.91 -6.47 -17.13
N GLU A 257 -11.25 -7.09 -18.12
CA GLU A 257 -10.94 -8.53 -18.10
C GLU A 257 -10.01 -8.88 -16.94
N ALA A 258 -9.01 -8.04 -16.65
CA ALA A 258 -8.10 -8.21 -15.52
C ALA A 258 -8.84 -8.16 -14.17
N PHE A 259 -9.77 -7.22 -14.00
CA PHE A 259 -10.61 -7.16 -12.79
C PHE A 259 -11.49 -8.40 -12.63
N LYS A 260 -12.12 -8.88 -13.72
CA LYS A 260 -12.92 -10.11 -13.70
C LYS A 260 -12.10 -11.35 -13.33
N LYS A 261 -10.84 -11.40 -13.73
CA LYS A 261 -9.93 -12.53 -13.47
C LYS A 261 -9.35 -12.52 -12.05
N SER A 262 -8.86 -11.37 -11.57
CA SER A 262 -8.15 -11.27 -10.29
C SER A 262 -9.04 -10.83 -9.12
N GLY A 263 -10.15 -10.12 -9.39
CA GLY A 263 -10.92 -9.42 -8.37
C GLY A 263 -10.21 -8.18 -7.79
N LEU A 264 -9.06 -7.79 -8.33
CA LEU A 264 -8.25 -6.67 -7.84
C LEU A 264 -8.51 -5.40 -8.67
N ASN A 265 -8.76 -4.30 -7.98
CA ASN A 265 -8.91 -2.98 -8.56
C ASN A 265 -7.53 -2.36 -8.83
N ILE A 266 -6.97 -2.63 -10.01
CA ILE A 266 -5.68 -2.11 -10.42
C ILE A 266 -5.76 -0.70 -11.03
N ASN A 267 -4.81 0.15 -10.64
CA ASN A 267 -4.74 1.55 -11.05
C ASN A 267 -3.33 1.91 -11.53
N VAL A 268 -3.20 2.33 -12.78
CA VAL A 268 -1.91 2.72 -13.37
C VAL A 268 -1.93 4.22 -13.69
N ALA A 269 -0.96 4.97 -13.16
CA ALA A 269 -0.83 6.40 -13.43
C ALA A 269 -0.06 6.66 -14.74
N VAL A 270 -0.63 7.49 -15.60
CA VAL A 270 -0.01 7.94 -16.86
C VAL A 270 -0.24 9.43 -17.08
N ALA A 271 0.71 10.10 -17.73
CA ALA A 271 0.58 11.51 -18.09
C ALA A 271 0.64 11.70 -19.61
N PRO A 272 -0.13 12.65 -20.17
CA PRO A 272 0.02 13.02 -21.57
C PRO A 272 1.40 13.68 -21.79
N TYR A 273 2.05 13.35 -22.90
CA TYR A 273 3.34 13.94 -23.28
C TYR A 273 3.21 15.43 -23.58
N ASP A 274 2.14 15.79 -24.29
CA ASP A 274 1.78 17.17 -24.52
C ASP A 274 1.15 17.70 -23.23
N ALA A 275 1.81 18.69 -22.62
CA ALA A 275 1.53 19.24 -21.30
C ALA A 275 0.13 19.89 -21.12
N THR A 276 -0.76 19.74 -22.10
CA THR A 276 -2.08 20.36 -22.22
C THR A 276 -3.11 19.79 -21.25
N GLU A 277 -2.97 18.52 -20.86
CA GLU A 277 -3.92 17.85 -19.97
C GLU A 277 -3.30 17.41 -18.63
N ASN A 278 -4.17 17.18 -17.65
CA ASN A 278 -3.78 16.62 -16.36
C ASN A 278 -3.45 15.11 -16.50
N PRO A 279 -2.60 14.56 -15.61
CA PRO A 279 -2.37 13.12 -15.52
C PRO A 279 -3.69 12.34 -15.40
N ARG A 280 -3.73 11.10 -15.87
CA ARG A 280 -4.89 10.21 -15.80
C ARG A 280 -4.54 8.91 -15.07
N ILE A 281 -5.55 8.31 -14.45
CA ILE A 281 -5.46 6.96 -13.89
C ILE A 281 -6.18 6.04 -14.86
N MET A 282 -5.50 4.96 -15.24
CA MET A 282 -6.05 3.89 -16.05
C MET A 282 -6.48 2.76 -15.12
N ASN A 283 -7.76 2.36 -15.21
CA ASN A 283 -8.38 1.31 -14.41
C ASN A 283 -9.65 0.77 -15.08
N ALA A 284 -10.29 -0.22 -14.45
CA ALA A 284 -11.49 -0.87 -14.98
C ALA A 284 -12.72 0.05 -15.07
N ILE A 285 -12.75 1.15 -14.31
CA ILE A 285 -13.89 2.09 -14.26
C ILE A 285 -13.76 3.15 -15.35
N MET A 286 -12.60 3.80 -15.43
CA MET A 286 -12.35 4.93 -16.33
C MET A 286 -11.95 4.48 -17.73
N THR A 287 -11.24 3.35 -17.84
CA THR A 287 -10.66 2.85 -19.09
C THR A 287 -10.77 1.33 -19.19
N PRO A 288 -12.00 0.77 -19.17
CA PRO A 288 -12.22 -0.67 -19.12
C PRO A 288 -11.53 -1.41 -20.27
N ASN A 289 -11.56 -0.82 -21.47
CA ASN A 289 -11.11 -1.44 -22.72
C ASN A 289 -9.61 -1.26 -23.00
N VAL A 290 -8.87 -0.51 -22.19
CA VAL A 290 -7.42 -0.29 -22.39
C VAL A 290 -6.66 -1.55 -21.95
N LEU A 291 -5.68 -1.96 -22.75
CA LEU A 291 -4.82 -3.11 -22.43
C LEU A 291 -3.87 -2.76 -21.28
N VAL A 292 -3.80 -3.64 -20.28
CA VAL A 292 -3.01 -3.42 -19.06
C VAL A 292 -1.52 -3.26 -19.41
N TRP A 293 -0.97 -4.13 -20.26
CA TRP A 293 0.43 -4.03 -20.69
C TRP A 293 0.75 -2.69 -21.36
N SER A 294 -0.20 -2.11 -22.10
CA SER A 294 -0.02 -0.85 -22.80
C SER A 294 0.03 0.33 -21.81
N ALA A 295 -0.85 0.32 -20.81
CA ALA A 295 -0.84 1.30 -19.74
C ALA A 295 0.42 1.22 -18.86
N VAL A 296 0.86 0.00 -18.52
CA VAL A 296 2.10 -0.23 -17.77
C VAL A 296 3.32 0.25 -18.56
N LEU A 297 3.36 -0.03 -19.87
CA LEU A 297 4.43 0.46 -20.75
C LEU A 297 4.49 2.00 -20.76
N ALA A 298 3.34 2.65 -20.83
CA ALA A 298 3.25 4.12 -20.76
C ALA A 298 3.71 4.66 -19.41
N SER A 299 3.35 3.99 -18.32
CA SER A 299 3.82 4.34 -16.98
C SER A 299 5.32 4.12 -16.79
N CYS A 300 5.95 3.23 -17.56
CA CYS A 300 7.41 3.06 -17.53
C CYS A 300 8.17 4.03 -18.45
N ALA A 301 7.48 4.78 -19.31
CA ALA A 301 8.09 5.67 -20.28
C ALA A 301 8.52 7.00 -19.63
N VAL A 302 9.63 6.96 -18.88
CA VAL A 302 10.22 8.13 -18.22
C VAL A 302 10.76 9.10 -19.30
N PRO A 303 10.34 10.38 -19.30
CA PRO A 303 10.86 11.39 -20.22
C PRO A 303 12.39 11.44 -20.22
N VAL A 304 13.00 11.66 -21.38
CA VAL A 304 14.46 11.62 -21.63
C VAL A 304 15.06 10.21 -21.71
N LEU A 305 14.60 9.26 -20.92
CA LEU A 305 15.09 7.86 -20.95
C LEU A 305 14.37 7.02 -21.99
N PHE A 306 13.06 7.18 -22.14
CA PHE A 306 12.21 6.40 -23.03
C PHE A 306 11.33 7.30 -23.91
N PRO A 307 11.12 6.93 -25.19
CA PRO A 307 10.21 7.66 -26.06
C PRO A 307 8.76 7.53 -25.59
N PRO A 308 7.92 8.56 -25.80
CA PRO A 308 6.52 8.54 -25.42
C PRO A 308 5.74 7.51 -26.26
N VAL A 309 4.80 6.81 -25.63
CA VAL A 309 4.08 5.66 -26.24
C VAL A 309 2.61 5.98 -26.50
N ARG A 310 2.01 5.26 -27.45
CA ARG A 310 0.57 5.30 -27.69
C ARG A 310 -0.10 4.15 -26.94
N LEU A 311 -1.19 4.46 -26.25
CA LEU A 311 -1.99 3.46 -25.56
C LEU A 311 -2.80 2.64 -26.55
N THR A 312 -3.00 1.37 -26.23
CA THR A 312 -3.75 0.41 -27.04
C THR A 312 -4.99 -0.03 -26.27
N SER A 313 -6.14 0.05 -26.93
CA SER A 313 -7.44 -0.42 -26.47
C SER A 313 -7.86 -1.63 -27.29
N LYS A 314 -8.58 -2.55 -26.66
CA LYS A 314 -9.23 -3.67 -27.33
C LYS A 314 -10.69 -3.29 -27.59
N ARG A 315 -11.15 -3.39 -28.83
CA ARG A 315 -12.56 -3.16 -29.18
C ARG A 315 -13.40 -4.40 -28.89
N TYR A 316 -14.72 -4.24 -28.97
CA TYR A 316 -15.70 -5.31 -28.76
C TYR A 316 -15.53 -6.50 -29.73
N ASP A 317 -14.89 -6.29 -30.87
CA ASP A 317 -14.55 -7.31 -31.88
C ASP A 317 -13.17 -7.96 -31.64
N GLY A 318 -12.49 -7.61 -30.55
CA GLY A 318 -11.16 -8.10 -30.20
C GLY A 318 -10.02 -7.37 -30.91
N GLU A 319 -10.30 -6.44 -31.83
CA GLU A 319 -9.24 -5.72 -32.53
C GLU A 319 -8.58 -4.64 -31.67
N HIS A 320 -7.26 -4.48 -31.87
CA HIS A 320 -6.46 -3.49 -31.18
C HIS A 320 -6.56 -2.13 -31.87
N THR A 321 -7.04 -1.12 -31.15
CA THR A 321 -7.15 0.26 -31.64
C THR A 321 -6.41 1.23 -30.72
N PRO A 322 -5.88 2.35 -31.25
CA PRO A 322 -5.18 3.33 -30.42
C PRO A 322 -6.16 4.08 -29.51
N TYR A 323 -5.90 4.08 -28.20
CA TYR A 323 -6.63 4.92 -27.25
C TYR A 323 -6.14 6.38 -27.39
N MET A 324 -7.05 7.29 -27.75
CA MET A 324 -6.74 8.70 -28.05
C MET A 324 -5.58 8.82 -29.04
N ALA A 325 -5.80 8.42 -30.30
CA ALA A 325 -4.76 8.24 -31.32
C ALA A 325 -3.78 9.42 -31.51
N ASN A 326 -4.24 10.64 -31.25
CA ASN A 326 -3.45 11.87 -31.39
C ASN A 326 -2.58 12.17 -30.16
N THR A 327 -2.82 11.50 -29.03
CA THR A 327 -2.11 11.74 -27.76
C THR A 327 -1.04 10.67 -27.55
N LYS A 328 0.15 11.12 -27.13
CA LYS A 328 1.19 10.22 -26.62
C LYS A 328 1.27 10.33 -25.11
N TRP A 329 1.66 9.24 -24.46
CA TRP A 329 1.66 9.09 -23.01
C TRP A 329 3.07 8.79 -22.50
N VAL A 330 3.34 9.27 -21.29
CA VAL A 330 4.58 9.10 -20.54
C VAL A 330 4.27 8.75 -19.08
N ASP A 331 5.33 8.49 -18.31
CA ASP A 331 5.23 8.15 -16.90
C ASP A 331 4.44 9.20 -16.09
N GLY A 332 3.45 8.74 -15.32
CA GLY A 332 2.66 9.56 -14.41
C GLY A 332 3.45 10.11 -13.22
N SER A 333 4.56 9.46 -12.84
CA SER A 333 5.44 9.86 -11.73
C SER A 333 5.98 11.29 -11.87
N VAL A 334 6.14 11.72 -13.12
CA VAL A 334 6.64 13.03 -13.52
C VAL A 334 5.78 14.18 -12.96
N ARG A 335 4.49 13.94 -12.75
CA ARG A 335 3.54 14.94 -12.23
C ARG A 335 2.87 14.54 -10.92
N SER A 336 2.70 13.24 -10.64
CA SER A 336 2.15 12.73 -9.38
C SER A 336 2.36 11.22 -9.26
N ASP A 337 3.26 10.76 -8.37
CA ASP A 337 3.45 9.33 -8.07
C ASP A 337 2.18 8.66 -7.52
N PHE A 338 1.37 9.38 -6.74
CA PHE A 338 0.23 8.81 -6.00
C PHE A 338 -1.04 9.68 -6.11
N PRO A 339 -2.01 9.33 -6.95
CA PRO A 339 -3.22 10.13 -7.13
C PRO A 339 -4.29 9.78 -6.08
N GLN A 340 -3.94 9.91 -4.80
CA GLN A 340 -4.73 9.51 -3.63
C GLN A 340 -6.16 10.08 -3.67
N GLU A 341 -6.32 11.39 -3.93
CA GLU A 341 -7.65 12.03 -3.93
C GLU A 341 -8.60 11.47 -4.98
N ARG A 342 -8.08 11.09 -6.15
CA ARG A 342 -8.89 10.52 -7.22
C ARG A 342 -9.26 9.08 -6.92
N MET A 343 -8.31 8.31 -6.39
CA MET A 343 -8.58 6.94 -5.97
C MET A 343 -9.56 6.89 -4.79
N ALA A 344 -9.43 7.82 -3.84
CA ALA A 344 -10.37 7.95 -2.71
C ALA A 344 -11.79 8.19 -3.21
N ARG A 345 -11.99 9.00 -4.25
CA ARG A 345 -13.31 9.21 -4.88
C ARG A 345 -13.81 7.98 -5.65
N LEU A 346 -12.94 7.27 -6.35
CA LEU A 346 -13.34 6.12 -7.18
C LEU A 346 -13.65 4.87 -6.37
N TYR A 347 -12.89 4.63 -5.30
CA TYR A 347 -12.93 3.38 -4.53
C TYR A 347 -13.32 3.56 -3.07
N ASN A 348 -13.68 4.77 -2.65
CA ASN A 348 -14.02 5.07 -1.25
C ASN A 348 -12.90 4.63 -0.28
N LEU A 349 -11.70 5.16 -0.54
CA LEU A 349 -10.52 4.80 0.26
C LEU A 349 -10.51 5.53 1.59
N ASN A 350 -10.27 4.79 2.67
CA ASN A 350 -10.15 5.32 4.02
C ASN A 350 -8.70 5.31 4.53
N TYR A 351 -7.86 4.42 4.01
CA TYR A 351 -6.52 4.19 4.52
C TYR A 351 -5.58 3.74 3.40
N THR A 352 -4.36 4.26 3.40
CA THR A 352 -3.38 4.02 2.33
C THR A 352 -2.07 3.46 2.86
N ILE A 353 -1.62 2.38 2.22
CA ILE A 353 -0.31 1.76 2.47
C ILE A 353 0.59 2.15 1.30
N ALA A 354 1.64 2.92 1.56
CA ALA A 354 2.62 3.30 0.56
C ALA A 354 3.85 2.41 0.67
N SER A 355 4.12 1.62 -0.38
CA SER A 355 5.37 0.89 -0.55
C SER A 355 6.32 1.74 -1.39
N GLN A 356 7.39 2.20 -0.75
CA GLN A 356 8.27 3.20 -1.29
C GLN A 356 9.67 2.64 -1.53
N VAL A 357 10.12 2.75 -2.78
CA VAL A 357 11.42 2.27 -3.28
C VAL A 357 12.16 3.32 -4.13
N ASN A 358 11.66 4.56 -4.18
CA ASN A 358 12.26 5.60 -4.99
C ASN A 358 13.60 6.10 -4.37
N PRO A 359 14.77 5.84 -4.99
CA PRO A 359 16.10 6.11 -4.41
C PRO A 359 16.39 7.61 -4.19
N HIS A 360 15.64 8.48 -4.84
CA HIS A 360 15.72 9.94 -4.68
C HIS A 360 14.81 10.50 -3.59
N VAL A 361 13.83 9.73 -3.13
CA VAL A 361 12.82 10.20 -2.17
C VAL A 361 13.05 9.54 -0.81
N VAL A 362 13.41 8.24 -0.78
CA VAL A 362 13.66 7.54 0.49
C VAL A 362 14.71 8.19 1.40
N PRO A 363 15.87 8.66 0.91
CA PRO A 363 16.85 9.31 1.79
C PRO A 363 16.30 10.55 2.52
N PHE A 364 15.23 11.14 2.01
CA PHE A 364 14.56 12.29 2.60
C PHE A 364 13.29 11.90 3.38
N MET A 365 12.87 10.64 3.31
CA MET A 365 11.73 10.15 4.09
C MET A 365 12.14 9.85 5.52
N GLN A 366 11.28 10.22 6.45
CA GLN A 366 11.45 9.94 7.87
C GLN A 366 10.57 8.75 8.25
N ASP A 367 11.10 7.85 9.07
CA ASP A 367 10.28 6.88 9.78
C ASP A 367 9.19 7.61 10.58
N ASP A 368 8.00 7.02 10.68
CA ASP A 368 6.86 7.63 11.37
C ASP A 368 7.22 8.01 12.82
N ALA A 369 8.05 7.22 13.49
CA ALA A 369 8.57 7.52 14.82
C ALA A 369 9.39 8.82 14.87
N HIS A 370 10.17 9.13 13.85
CA HIS A 370 10.93 10.39 13.76
C HIS A 370 10.07 11.57 13.32
N ARG A 371 9.02 11.32 12.52
CA ARG A 371 8.10 12.35 12.04
C ARG A 371 7.18 12.88 13.13
N PHE A 372 6.68 12.00 13.99
CA PHE A 372 5.67 12.32 15.00
C PHE A 372 6.23 12.51 16.43
N ARG A 373 7.49 12.15 16.70
CA ARG A 373 8.15 12.51 17.97
C ARG A 373 8.35 14.03 18.08
N LYS A 374 7.75 14.62 19.12
CA LYS A 374 7.89 16.04 19.48
C LYS A 374 9.05 16.26 20.46
N ASP A 375 10.21 15.69 20.21
CA ASP A 375 11.39 15.95 21.06
C ASP A 375 11.93 17.36 20.76
N VAL A 376 12.10 18.18 21.80
CA VAL A 376 12.51 19.61 21.71
C VAL A 376 13.90 19.75 21.08
N LEU A 377 14.75 18.72 21.19
CA LEU A 377 16.13 18.69 20.69
C LEU A 377 16.25 18.53 19.16
N SER A 378 15.20 18.17 18.42
CA SER A 378 15.23 18.01 16.95
C SER A 378 14.68 19.21 16.17
N TRP A 379 14.36 20.31 16.87
CA TRP A 379 13.84 21.53 16.26
C TRP A 379 14.80 22.22 15.26
N PRO A 380 16.13 22.28 15.50
CA PRO A 380 17.07 22.89 14.56
C PRO A 380 17.14 22.17 13.22
N GLU A 381 17.18 20.83 13.22
CA GLU A 381 17.15 20.04 11.98
C GLU A 381 15.82 20.17 11.23
N ARG A 382 14.69 20.32 11.94
CA ARG A 382 13.38 20.55 11.33
C ARG A 382 13.31 21.91 10.63
N ILE A 383 13.90 22.95 11.22
CA ILE A 383 14.00 24.27 10.58
C ILE A 383 14.94 24.20 9.38
N LEU A 384 16.14 23.64 9.54
CA LEU A 384 17.12 23.56 8.46
C LEU A 384 16.56 22.81 7.24
N ARG A 385 15.76 21.75 7.46
CA ARG A 385 15.07 21.02 6.38
C ARG A 385 13.92 21.80 5.76
N ARG A 386 13.09 22.50 6.56
CA ARG A 386 12.01 23.37 6.02
C ARG A 386 12.58 24.53 5.22
N GLN A 387 13.60 25.21 5.76
CA GLN A 387 14.36 26.26 5.09
C GLN A 387 15.08 25.71 3.85
N GLY A 388 15.69 24.53 3.93
CA GLY A 388 16.35 23.87 2.80
C GLY A 388 15.38 23.52 1.66
N LYS A 389 14.17 23.06 1.98
CA LYS A 389 13.11 22.83 0.98
C LYS A 389 12.67 24.14 0.34
N VAL A 390 12.43 25.19 1.14
CA VAL A 390 12.01 26.51 0.63
C VAL A 390 13.11 27.17 -0.21
N LEU A 391 14.36 27.08 0.21
CA LEU A 391 15.53 27.57 -0.53
C LEU A 391 15.72 26.80 -1.84
N SER A 392 15.58 25.48 -1.82
CA SER A 392 15.65 24.65 -3.03
C SER A 392 14.54 25.00 -4.01
N MET A 393 13.30 25.20 -3.51
CA MET A 393 12.18 25.65 -4.33
C MET A 393 12.42 27.06 -4.89
N GLY A 394 12.92 27.99 -4.07
CA GLY A 394 13.23 29.36 -4.50
C GLY A 394 14.36 29.44 -5.53
N VAL A 395 15.41 28.63 -5.39
CA VAL A 395 16.50 28.51 -6.38
C VAL A 395 15.98 27.87 -7.68
N MET A 396 15.12 26.85 -7.58
CA MET A 396 14.47 26.27 -8.76
C MET A 396 13.53 27.24 -9.46
N ASP A 397 12.76 28.05 -8.73
CA ASP A 397 11.89 29.08 -9.31
C ASP A 397 12.69 30.20 -9.98
N PHE A 398 13.78 30.64 -9.35
CA PHE A 398 14.69 31.64 -9.91
C PHE A 398 15.39 31.12 -11.19
N THR A 399 15.87 29.87 -11.17
CA THR A 399 16.47 29.25 -12.35
C THR A 399 15.45 29.00 -13.46
N ARG A 400 14.21 28.63 -13.13
CA ARG A 400 13.09 28.50 -14.09
C ARG A 400 12.77 29.82 -14.80
N GLN A 401 12.75 30.93 -14.06
CA GLN A 401 12.51 32.27 -14.61
C GLN A 401 13.65 32.74 -15.53
N ARG A 402 14.90 32.37 -15.25
CA ARG A 402 16.09 32.88 -15.97
C ARG A 402 16.57 31.97 -17.11
N LEU A 403 16.35 30.65 -17.02
CA LEU A 403 16.74 29.65 -18.05
C LEU A 403 15.56 29.19 -18.93
N GLY A 404 14.38 29.77 -18.76
CA GLY A 404 13.14 29.42 -19.48
C GLY A 404 13.15 29.64 -21.00
N ALA A 405 14.23 30.18 -21.57
CA ALA A 405 14.41 30.41 -23.01
C ALA A 405 14.77 29.14 -23.81
N ILE A 406 15.21 28.06 -23.15
CA ILE A 406 15.61 26.80 -23.81
C ILE A 406 14.56 25.71 -23.53
N SER A 407 13.78 25.35 -24.55
CA SER A 407 12.63 24.43 -24.47
C SER A 407 12.88 23.07 -23.77
N PRO A 408 14.03 22.38 -23.95
CA PRO A 408 14.32 21.14 -23.22
C PRO A 408 14.67 21.35 -21.74
N VAL A 409 15.32 22.46 -21.37
CA VAL A 409 15.73 22.75 -19.97
C VAL A 409 14.52 23.16 -19.13
N ARG A 410 13.63 23.98 -19.68
CA ARG A 410 12.35 24.33 -19.04
C ARG A 410 11.52 23.08 -18.74
N ARG A 411 11.46 22.14 -19.68
CA ARG A 411 10.78 20.86 -19.49
C ARG A 411 11.42 20.04 -18.39
N LEU A 412 12.74 19.86 -18.36
CA LEU A 412 13.43 19.14 -17.28
C LEU A 412 13.15 19.75 -15.90
N LEU A 413 13.17 21.09 -15.79
CA LEU A 413 12.87 21.81 -14.55
C LEU A 413 11.40 21.68 -14.13
N ASP A 414 10.46 21.77 -15.08
CA ASP A 414 9.03 21.55 -14.83
C ASP A 414 8.76 20.11 -14.34
N HIS A 415 9.51 19.13 -14.84
CA HIS A 415 9.42 17.73 -14.43
C HIS A 415 10.07 17.50 -13.05
N GLY A 416 11.25 18.08 -12.80
CA GLY A 416 11.94 18.00 -11.49
C GLY A 416 11.18 18.69 -10.36
N TYR A 417 10.49 19.80 -10.65
CA TYR A 417 9.64 20.50 -9.69
C TYR A 417 8.39 19.68 -9.31
N GLY A 418 7.79 19.00 -10.30
CA GLY A 418 6.67 18.08 -10.10
C GLY A 418 7.00 16.91 -9.17
N VAL A 419 8.26 16.46 -9.15
CA VAL A 419 8.78 15.44 -8.23
C VAL A 419 8.94 16.01 -6.81
N ILE A 420 9.46 17.22 -6.59
CA ILE A 420 9.73 17.70 -5.23
C ILE A 420 8.45 18.11 -4.43
N GLY A 421 7.37 18.42 -5.14
CA GLY A 421 6.08 18.82 -4.54
C GLY A 421 5.17 17.68 -4.07
N GLN A 422 5.52 16.41 -4.32
CA GLN A 422 4.58 15.30 -4.15
C GLN A 422 4.39 14.89 -2.69
N ARG A 423 3.16 14.46 -2.35
CA ARG A 423 2.87 13.77 -1.09
C ARG A 423 3.33 12.32 -1.20
N TYR A 424 4.60 12.07 -0.88
CA TYR A 424 5.20 10.73 -0.90
C TYR A 424 4.79 9.81 0.25
N TYR A 425 3.81 10.20 1.05
CA TYR A 425 3.44 9.49 2.27
C TYR A 425 2.00 8.98 2.16
N GLY A 426 1.80 7.71 2.43
CA GLY A 426 0.52 7.15 2.86
C GLY A 426 0.36 7.25 4.38
N ASP A 427 -0.75 6.71 4.88
CA ASP A 427 -1.03 6.58 6.31
C ASP A 427 -0.03 5.63 6.96
N VAL A 428 0.31 4.53 6.28
CA VAL A 428 1.43 3.66 6.62
C VAL A 428 2.44 3.59 5.48
N ASN A 429 3.70 3.82 5.84
CA ASN A 429 4.81 3.86 4.90
C ASN A 429 5.74 2.67 5.13
N ILE A 430 5.88 1.84 4.11
CA ILE A 430 6.83 0.72 4.07
C ILE A 430 7.99 1.17 3.20
N ILE A 431 9.12 1.47 3.86
CA ILE A 431 10.26 2.14 3.26
C ILE A 431 11.45 1.17 3.22
N ALA A 432 12.09 1.05 2.06
CA ALA A 432 13.33 0.27 1.95
C ALA A 432 14.49 0.95 2.71
N LYS A 433 15.35 0.18 3.38
CA LYS A 433 16.55 0.73 4.05
C LYS A 433 17.69 0.87 3.02
N TYR A 434 18.10 2.09 2.71
CA TYR A 434 19.13 2.33 1.69
C TYR A 434 20.54 2.34 2.28
N GLY A 435 21.42 1.56 1.65
CA GLY A 435 22.85 1.78 1.71
C GLY A 435 23.41 2.24 0.36
N LEU A 436 24.70 2.60 0.32
CA LEU A 436 25.40 2.94 -0.92
C LEU A 436 25.33 1.82 -1.97
N LYS A 437 25.19 0.56 -1.54
CA LYS A 437 25.03 -0.61 -2.41
C LYS A 437 23.70 -0.62 -3.17
N HIS A 438 22.63 -0.06 -2.59
CA HIS A 438 21.30 -0.03 -3.19
C HIS A 438 21.23 0.89 -4.41
N TYR A 439 21.99 1.99 -4.40
CA TYR A 439 22.16 2.83 -5.59
C TYR A 439 22.82 2.06 -6.74
N ALA A 440 23.80 1.20 -6.44
CA ALA A 440 24.39 0.35 -7.46
C ALA A 440 23.39 -0.67 -8.04
N TYR A 441 22.44 -1.17 -7.24
CA TYR A 441 21.42 -2.13 -7.70
C TYR A 441 20.42 -1.52 -8.68
N THR A 442 20.11 -0.22 -8.58
CA THR A 442 19.19 0.46 -9.52
C THR A 442 19.64 0.36 -10.98
N LEU A 443 20.95 0.25 -11.20
CA LEU A 443 21.59 0.18 -12.52
C LEU A 443 22.02 -1.26 -12.90
N GLN A 444 21.73 -2.25 -12.04
CA GLN A 444 22.10 -3.65 -12.25
C GLN A 444 20.91 -4.48 -12.70
N ASN A 445 21.20 -5.49 -13.52
CA ASN A 445 20.20 -6.45 -13.95
C ASN A 445 19.78 -7.35 -12.78
N PRO A 446 18.48 -7.64 -12.62
CA PRO A 446 18.00 -8.50 -11.56
C PRO A 446 18.50 -9.93 -11.76
N ARG A 447 19.43 -10.35 -10.91
CA ARG A 447 19.84 -11.76 -10.79
C ARG A 447 18.97 -12.45 -9.74
N PRO A 448 18.78 -13.78 -9.78
CA PRO A 448 17.96 -14.50 -8.79
C PRO A 448 18.33 -14.21 -7.33
N HIS A 449 19.63 -14.04 -7.05
CA HIS A 449 20.08 -13.68 -5.70
C HIS A 449 19.69 -12.25 -5.29
N LEU A 450 19.67 -11.31 -6.23
CA LEU A 450 19.29 -9.92 -5.97
C LEU A 450 17.78 -9.83 -5.74
N PHE A 451 16.99 -10.59 -6.50
CA PHE A 451 15.55 -10.75 -6.27
C PHE A 451 15.27 -11.24 -4.85
N LYS A 452 15.82 -12.39 -4.46
CA LYS A 452 15.62 -12.94 -3.10
C LYS A 452 16.08 -11.99 -2.01
N ARG A 453 17.15 -11.22 -2.25
CA ARG A 453 17.62 -10.20 -1.30
C ARG A 453 16.61 -9.06 -1.15
N LEU A 454 16.19 -8.42 -2.25
CA LEU A 454 15.26 -7.29 -2.21
C LEU A 454 13.89 -7.71 -1.70
N GLN A 455 13.44 -8.91 -2.06
CA GLN A 455 12.22 -9.51 -1.51
C GLN A 455 12.31 -9.67 0.01
N ARG A 456 13.40 -10.26 0.54
CA ARG A 456 13.63 -10.38 1.99
C ARG A 456 13.68 -9.01 2.69
N GLU A 457 14.27 -8.00 2.04
CA GLU A 457 14.27 -6.63 2.57
C GLU A 457 12.85 -6.04 2.62
N GLY A 458 12.01 -6.33 1.61
CA GLY A 458 10.59 -5.97 1.57
C GLY A 458 9.76 -6.62 2.67
N GLU A 459 9.93 -7.92 2.87
CA GLU A 459 9.28 -8.67 3.95
C GLU A 459 9.63 -8.07 5.32
N ARG A 460 10.94 -7.89 5.59
CA ARG A 460 11.45 -7.33 6.85
C ARG A 460 11.03 -5.90 7.12
N ALA A 461 10.87 -5.08 6.08
CA ALA A 461 10.35 -3.73 6.23
C ALA A 461 8.85 -3.72 6.55
N THR A 462 8.12 -4.76 6.13
CA THR A 462 6.68 -4.89 6.31
C THR A 462 6.33 -5.46 7.68
N TRP A 463 7.13 -6.40 8.22
CA TRP A 463 6.82 -7.07 9.49
C TRP A 463 6.50 -6.16 10.67
N PRO A 464 7.27 -5.08 10.95
CA PRO A 464 6.95 -4.16 12.04
C PRO A 464 5.66 -3.34 11.81
N LYS A 465 5.16 -3.28 10.58
CA LYS A 465 3.96 -2.53 10.20
C LYS A 465 2.70 -3.41 10.20
N ILE A 466 2.85 -4.73 10.28
CA ILE A 466 1.72 -5.69 10.22
C ILE A 466 0.68 -5.38 11.29
N SER A 467 1.07 -5.15 12.55
CA SER A 467 0.10 -4.85 13.60
C SER A 467 -0.69 -3.58 13.34
N SER A 468 -0.05 -2.54 12.80
CA SER A 468 -0.74 -1.30 12.42
C SER A 468 -1.72 -1.54 11.27
N ILE A 469 -1.31 -2.26 10.23
CA ILE A 469 -2.17 -2.58 9.09
C ILE A 469 -3.35 -3.47 9.53
N GLU A 470 -3.09 -4.44 10.40
CA GLU A 470 -4.09 -5.35 10.97
C GLU A 470 -5.14 -4.59 11.78
N THR A 471 -4.73 -3.68 12.67
CA THR A 471 -5.64 -2.82 13.45
C THR A 471 -6.64 -2.10 12.54
N HIS A 472 -6.16 -1.49 11.46
CA HIS A 472 -7.02 -0.77 10.51
C HIS A 472 -7.91 -1.70 9.66
N ALA A 473 -7.38 -2.86 9.28
CA ALA A 473 -8.05 -3.81 8.40
C ALA A 473 -9.13 -4.64 9.12
N ARG A 474 -8.99 -4.91 10.42
CA ARG A 474 -9.82 -5.89 11.15
C ARG A 474 -11.31 -5.61 11.06
N ILE A 475 -11.75 -4.38 11.35
CA ILE A 475 -13.17 -4.00 11.31
C ILE A 475 -13.72 -4.11 9.87
N GLY A 476 -12.99 -3.59 8.89
CA GLY A 476 -13.39 -3.66 7.47
C GLY A 476 -13.51 -5.09 6.97
N LYS A 477 -12.59 -5.97 7.35
CA LYS A 477 -12.67 -7.41 7.08
C LYS A 477 -13.85 -8.07 7.77
N THR A 478 -14.14 -7.72 9.03
CA THR A 478 -15.31 -8.25 9.73
C THR A 478 -16.60 -7.87 9.00
N ILE A 479 -16.73 -6.61 8.55
CA ILE A 479 -17.87 -6.15 7.74
C ILE A 479 -17.99 -6.98 6.46
N GLN A 480 -16.89 -7.13 5.72
CA GLN A 480 -16.86 -7.88 4.46
C GLN A 480 -17.25 -9.35 4.69
N HIS A 481 -16.67 -10.00 5.70
CA HIS A 481 -16.97 -11.39 6.03
C HIS A 481 -18.44 -11.58 6.40
N CYS A 482 -19.00 -10.69 7.24
CA CYS A 482 -20.42 -10.73 7.60
C CYS A 482 -21.32 -10.61 6.36
N LEU A 483 -20.98 -9.70 5.43
CA LEU A 483 -21.74 -9.50 4.19
C LEU A 483 -21.66 -10.74 3.28
N GLU A 484 -20.48 -11.35 3.16
CA GLU A 484 -20.27 -12.58 2.37
C GLU A 484 -21.08 -13.76 2.91
N VAL A 485 -21.07 -13.96 4.23
CA VAL A 485 -21.85 -15.01 4.90
C VAL A 485 -23.34 -14.81 4.66
N LEU A 486 -23.86 -13.59 4.88
CA LEU A 486 -25.29 -13.29 4.68
C LEU A 486 -25.75 -13.50 3.23
N ARG A 487 -24.93 -13.09 2.25
CA ARG A 487 -25.22 -13.29 0.82
C ARG A 487 -25.13 -14.76 0.41
N PHE A 488 -24.21 -15.52 0.99
CA PHE A 488 -24.12 -16.95 0.74
C PHE A 488 -25.36 -17.69 1.23
N GLU A 489 -25.83 -17.37 2.45
CA GLU A 489 -27.07 -17.93 3.00
C GLU A 489 -28.31 -17.56 2.19
N GLU A 490 -28.39 -16.31 1.70
CA GLU A 490 -29.50 -15.86 0.85
C GLU A 490 -29.56 -16.65 -0.47
N LYS A 491 -28.42 -16.81 -1.15
CA LYS A 491 -28.34 -17.61 -2.39
C LYS A 491 -28.75 -19.06 -2.15
N ARG A 492 -28.34 -19.65 -1.03
CA ARG A 492 -28.67 -21.03 -0.69
C ARG A 492 -30.17 -21.21 -0.49
N GLN A 493 -30.83 -20.31 0.23
CA GLN A 493 -32.29 -20.36 0.41
C GLN A 493 -33.06 -20.17 -0.90
N GLN A 494 -32.62 -19.27 -1.78
CA GLN A 494 -33.23 -19.10 -3.10
C GLN A 494 -33.11 -20.36 -3.96
N SER A 495 -31.98 -21.06 -3.89
CA SER A 495 -31.83 -22.35 -4.57
C SER A 495 -32.73 -23.43 -3.96
N GLU A 496 -32.80 -23.54 -2.64
CA GLU A 496 -33.65 -24.51 -1.94
C GLU A 496 -35.16 -24.27 -2.21
N SER A 497 -35.60 -23.01 -2.28
CA SER A 497 -37.00 -22.67 -2.64
C SER A 497 -37.30 -23.01 -4.11
N TYR A 498 -36.37 -22.75 -5.02
CA TYR A 498 -36.54 -23.09 -6.44
C TYR A 498 -36.67 -24.60 -6.68
N TYR A 499 -35.93 -25.43 -5.92
CA TYR A 499 -36.05 -26.89 -5.98
C TYR A 499 -37.24 -27.46 -5.20
N ALA A 500 -37.84 -26.71 -4.28
CA ALA A 500 -39.05 -27.12 -3.56
C ALA A 500 -40.34 -26.78 -4.33
N GLU A 501 -40.29 -25.82 -5.25
CA GLU A 501 -41.39 -25.41 -6.13
C GLU A 501 -41.38 -26.11 -7.50
N ALA A 502 -40.29 -26.82 -7.84
CA ALA A 502 -40.14 -27.66 -9.03
C ALA A 502 -40.42 -29.13 -8.70
#